data_AF-A0A3E0VZW4-F1
#
_entry.id   AF-A0A3E0VZW4-F1
#
_cell.length_a   1.000
_cell.length_b   1.000
_cell.length_c   1.000
_cell.angle_alpha   90.00
_cell.angle_beta   90.00
_cell.angle_gamma   90.00
#
_symmetry.space_group_name_H-M   'P 1'
#
loop_
_entity.id
_entity.type
_entity.pdbx_description
1 polymer ?
#
loop_
_entity_poly.entity_id
_entity_poly.type
_entity_poly.pdbx_seq_one_letter_code
_entity_poly.pdbx_strand_id
1 'polypeptide(L)'
;MRKWRDDQRRDDTAARLSQAEVTLGEVRRRLIGADVAEGAGDVVLARRLRDEALRLTAAAESPASQAVSTGAALGGAGHAGAERGGAGAPTGNGRTSALQTSVDRGHRLAKRPALRRDDVRKLTTSRDEGKRVTALAIIQRRPELGSLEVLVAAMTGTKSAFEQHQGLQAALAAVDAGTLDVDELAALKHEVRGQLAAGRIAGAEPSSVAEQILGPDRA
;
A
#
# COMPACT_ATOMS: atom_id res chain seq x y z
N MET A 1 -27.21 -13.03 38.07
CA MET A 1 -25.95 -12.26 37.96
C MET A 1 -25.22 -12.34 36.62
N ARG A 2 -25.49 -13.30 35.71
CA ARG A 2 -24.82 -13.36 34.38
C ARG A 2 -25.33 -12.32 33.36
N LYS A 3 -26.64 -12.09 33.31
CA LYS A 3 -27.30 -11.18 32.34
C LYS A 3 -26.75 -9.73 32.38
N TRP A 4 -26.42 -9.20 33.55
CA TRP A 4 -25.92 -7.82 33.71
C TRP A 4 -24.50 -7.60 33.13
N ARG A 5 -23.63 -8.63 33.14
CA ARG A 5 -22.26 -8.52 32.58
C ARG A 5 -22.24 -8.61 31.05
N ASP A 6 -23.27 -9.20 30.47
CA ASP A 6 -23.39 -9.31 29.01
C ASP A 6 -23.96 -8.01 28.42
N ASP A 7 -24.86 -7.33 29.14
CA ASP A 7 -25.36 -6.01 28.75
C ASP A 7 -24.25 -4.94 28.83
N GLN A 8 -23.44 -4.89 29.90
CA GLN A 8 -22.30 -3.96 29.98
C GLN A 8 -21.26 -4.15 28.86
N ARG A 9 -21.00 -5.39 28.42
CA ARG A 9 -20.04 -5.64 27.33
C ARG A 9 -20.54 -5.18 25.96
N ARG A 10 -21.86 -5.18 25.74
CA ARG A 10 -22.47 -4.69 24.51
C ARG A 10 -22.45 -3.16 24.43
N ASP A 11 -22.66 -2.50 25.56
CA ASP A 11 -22.60 -1.03 25.64
C ASP A 11 -21.16 -0.51 25.44
N ASP A 12 -20.17 -1.17 26.03
CA ASP A 12 -18.75 -0.80 25.87
C ASP A 12 -18.24 -1.02 24.44
N THR A 13 -18.75 -2.03 23.74
CA THR A 13 -18.36 -2.30 22.34
C THR A 13 -19.00 -1.31 21.38
N ALA A 14 -20.27 -0.95 21.59
CA ALA A 14 -20.94 0.07 20.79
C ALA A 14 -20.28 1.47 20.97
N ALA A 15 -19.88 1.83 22.19
CA ALA A 15 -19.18 3.08 22.46
C ALA A 15 -17.80 3.15 21.78
N ARG A 16 -17.05 2.04 21.78
CA ARG A 16 -15.73 1.94 21.12
C ARG A 16 -15.82 2.02 19.60
N LEU A 17 -16.84 1.40 19.00
CA LEU A 17 -17.07 1.46 17.56
C LEU A 17 -17.44 2.88 17.14
N SER A 18 -18.34 3.55 17.88
CA SER A 18 -18.70 4.95 17.65
C SER A 18 -17.49 5.89 17.74
N GLN A 19 -16.63 5.69 18.75
CA GLN A 19 -15.41 6.50 18.92
C GLN A 19 -14.37 6.25 17.81
N ALA A 20 -14.26 5.01 17.31
CA ALA A 20 -13.38 4.68 16.19
C ALA A 20 -13.86 5.32 14.88
N GLU A 21 -15.17 5.32 14.62
CA GLU A 21 -15.76 5.95 13.42
C GLU A 21 -15.57 7.48 13.43
N VAL A 22 -15.77 8.12 14.58
CA VAL A 22 -15.51 9.57 14.74
C VAL A 22 -14.05 9.90 14.50
N THR A 23 -13.13 9.05 14.99
CA THR A 23 -11.69 9.27 14.82
C THR A 23 -11.26 9.08 13.36
N LEU A 24 -11.79 8.06 12.68
CA LEU A 24 -11.53 7.83 11.27
C LEU A 24 -12.04 9.00 10.40
N GLY A 25 -13.20 9.56 10.74
CA GLY A 25 -13.76 10.73 10.09
C GLY A 25 -12.86 11.97 10.21
N GLU A 26 -12.25 12.19 11.39
CA GLU A 26 -11.33 13.31 11.61
C GLU A 26 -9.99 13.11 10.90
N VAL A 27 -9.42 11.90 10.93
CA VAL A 27 -8.21 11.54 10.17
C VAL A 27 -8.42 11.83 8.68
N ARG A 28 -9.57 11.41 8.12
CA ARG A 28 -9.91 11.66 6.72
C ARG A 28 -10.01 13.15 6.41
N ARG A 29 -10.62 13.96 7.28
CA ARG A 29 -10.70 15.42 7.11
C ARG A 29 -9.31 16.07 7.05
N ARG A 30 -8.39 15.66 7.93
CA ARG A 30 -7.02 16.21 7.95
C ARG A 30 -6.24 15.86 6.69
N LEU A 31 -6.40 14.64 6.17
CA LEU A 31 -5.75 14.23 4.91
C LEU A 31 -6.29 15.00 3.70
N ILE A 32 -7.61 15.18 3.60
CA ILE A 32 -8.22 15.98 2.53
C ILE A 32 -7.73 17.44 2.61
N GLY A 33 -7.66 18.02 3.81
CA GLY A 33 -7.14 19.37 4.01
C GLY A 33 -5.66 19.49 3.59
N ALA A 34 -4.85 18.46 3.86
CA ALA A 34 -3.45 18.43 3.45
C ALA A 34 -3.30 18.46 1.92
N ASP A 35 -4.15 17.73 1.20
CA ASP A 35 -4.12 17.69 -0.26
C ASP A 35 -4.57 19.03 -0.88
N VAL A 36 -5.56 19.70 -0.28
CA VAL A 36 -5.97 21.05 -0.69
C VAL A 36 -4.84 22.06 -0.45
N ALA A 37 -4.17 22.00 0.71
CA ALA A 37 -3.04 22.88 1.03
C ALA A 37 -1.86 22.66 0.07
N GLU A 38 -1.57 21.42 -0.29
CA GLU A 38 -0.53 21.09 -1.28
C GLU A 38 -0.89 21.60 -2.68
N GLY A 39 -2.14 21.47 -3.10
CA GLY A 39 -2.64 22.04 -4.36
C GLY A 39 -2.55 23.58 -4.41
N ALA A 40 -2.63 24.25 -3.25
CA ALA A 40 -2.43 25.69 -3.12
C ALA A 40 -0.95 26.10 -2.97
N GLY A 41 -0.01 25.14 -2.92
CA GLY A 41 1.42 25.39 -2.72
C GLY A 41 1.82 25.66 -1.26
N ASP A 42 0.90 25.53 -0.30
CA ASP A 42 1.17 25.67 1.13
C ASP A 42 1.67 24.34 1.71
N VAL A 43 2.94 24.07 1.41
CA VAL A 43 3.64 22.84 1.82
C VAL A 43 3.73 22.71 3.36
N VAL A 44 3.78 23.84 4.08
CA VAL A 44 3.90 23.86 5.54
C VAL A 44 2.58 23.44 6.18
N LEU A 45 1.47 23.98 5.71
CA LEU A 45 0.14 23.59 6.17
C LEU A 45 -0.18 22.14 5.81
N ALA A 46 0.17 21.69 4.60
CA ALA A 46 -0.03 20.30 4.18
C ALA A 46 0.71 19.32 5.09
N ARG A 47 1.96 19.62 5.46
CA ARG A 47 2.75 18.80 6.38
C ARG A 47 2.12 18.77 7.77
N ARG A 48 1.72 19.93 8.30
CA ARG A 48 1.09 20.01 9.63
C ARG A 48 -0.18 19.16 9.71
N LEU A 49 -1.05 19.23 8.69
CA LEU A 49 -2.28 18.47 8.65
C LEU A 49 -2.04 16.96 8.60
N ARG A 50 -0.97 16.51 7.92
CA ARG A 50 -0.55 15.11 7.90
C ARG A 50 -0.01 14.65 9.25
N ASP A 51 0.81 15.45 9.92
CA ASP A 51 1.31 15.14 11.27
C ASP A 51 0.15 15.04 12.28
N GLU A 52 -0.86 15.90 12.14
CA GLU A 52 -2.07 15.85 12.97
C GLU A 52 -2.92 14.60 12.68
N ALA A 53 -3.06 14.18 11.41
CA ALA A 53 -3.73 12.94 11.04
C ALA A 53 -3.04 11.71 11.66
N LEU A 54 -1.70 11.66 11.61
CA LEU A 54 -0.91 10.58 12.21
C LEU A 54 -1.06 10.50 13.73
N ARG A 55 -1.11 11.64 14.43
CA ARG A 55 -1.36 11.66 15.88
C ARG A 55 -2.73 11.12 16.24
N LEU A 56 -3.75 11.41 15.43
CA LEU A 56 -5.11 10.91 15.65
C LEU A 56 -5.19 9.40 15.44
N THR A 57 -4.50 8.85 14.44
CA THR A 57 -4.39 7.40 14.24
C THR A 57 -3.67 6.73 15.41
N ALA A 58 -2.52 7.25 15.84
CA ALA A 58 -1.78 6.71 16.97
C ALA A 58 -2.58 6.76 18.29
N ALA A 59 -3.37 7.82 18.49
CA ALA A 59 -4.26 7.93 19.65
C ALA A 59 -5.41 6.91 19.60
N ALA A 60 -5.96 6.62 18.41
CA ALA A 60 -7.00 5.60 18.23
C ALA A 60 -6.50 4.16 18.35
N GLU A 61 -5.21 3.92 18.07
CA GLU A 61 -4.56 2.62 18.26
C GLU A 61 -4.12 2.37 19.72
N SER A 62 -4.10 3.41 20.57
CA SER A 62 -3.67 3.34 21.98
C SER A 62 -4.76 3.22 23.08
N PRO A 63 -5.96 2.64 22.90
CA PRO A 63 -6.86 2.42 24.04
C PRO A 63 -6.44 1.22 24.93
N ALA A 64 -5.35 0.50 24.63
CA ALA A 64 -4.89 -0.67 25.38
C ALA A 64 -3.76 -0.43 26.39
N SER A 65 -3.29 0.80 26.61
CA SER A 65 -2.13 1.07 27.50
C SER A 65 -2.34 2.15 28.56
N GLN A 66 -3.57 2.54 28.88
CA GLN A 66 -3.87 3.40 30.04
C GLN A 66 -4.15 2.64 31.35
N ALA A 67 -3.66 1.41 31.47
CA ALA A 67 -3.43 0.79 32.77
C ALA A 67 -1.96 0.34 32.81
N VAL A 68 -1.22 0.86 33.78
CA VAL A 68 0.23 0.67 34.00
C VAL A 68 1.12 1.62 33.19
N SER A 69 1.22 2.87 33.64
CA SER A 69 2.47 3.66 33.67
C SER A 69 2.33 4.89 34.57
N THR A 70 1.96 4.68 35.83
CA THR A 70 2.42 5.55 36.92
C THR A 70 3.67 4.93 37.50
N GLY A 71 4.84 5.46 37.14
CA GLY A 71 6.09 5.09 37.78
C GLY A 71 7.30 5.10 36.86
N ALA A 72 7.75 6.28 36.43
CA ALA A 72 9.17 6.58 36.22
C ALA A 72 9.32 8.06 35.83
N ALA A 73 9.18 8.94 36.82
CA ALA A 73 9.88 10.20 36.78
C ALA A 73 11.36 9.92 37.11
N LEU A 74 12.28 10.33 36.24
CA LEU A 74 13.49 11.11 36.54
C LEU A 74 14.50 11.03 35.38
N GLY A 75 14.86 12.20 34.87
CA GLY A 75 16.21 12.48 34.37
C GLY A 75 16.38 12.54 32.85
N GLY A 76 16.76 13.72 32.36
CA GLY A 76 17.49 13.82 31.08
C GLY A 76 17.12 15.03 30.24
N ALA A 77 17.59 16.20 30.65
CA ALA A 77 17.53 17.42 29.86
C ALA A 77 18.44 17.35 28.62
N GLY A 78 18.01 18.05 27.56
CA GLY A 78 18.89 18.69 26.57
C GLY A 78 19.25 17.85 25.34
N HIS A 79 18.81 18.28 24.16
CA HIS A 79 19.61 19.18 23.34
C HIS A 79 18.82 19.66 22.11
N ALA A 80 18.83 20.97 21.92
CA ALA A 80 18.68 21.59 20.62
C ALA A 80 19.82 21.12 19.71
N GLY A 81 19.51 20.83 18.45
CA GLY A 81 20.47 20.36 17.48
C GLY A 81 19.86 20.33 16.09
N ALA A 82 19.57 21.52 15.57
CA ALA A 82 19.38 21.72 14.15
C ALA A 82 20.69 21.42 13.43
N GLU A 83 20.74 20.33 12.68
CA GLU A 83 21.84 20.05 11.74
C GLU A 83 21.22 19.74 10.37
N ARG A 84 21.65 20.55 9.39
CA ARG A 84 21.37 20.45 7.96
C ARG A 84 22.07 19.21 7.39
N GLY A 85 21.50 18.68 6.30
CA GLY A 85 22.27 17.97 5.29
C GLY A 85 21.95 16.48 5.16
N GLY A 86 21.14 16.16 4.16
CA GLY A 86 20.97 14.79 3.68
C GLY A 86 19.67 14.65 2.91
N ALA A 87 19.77 14.57 1.58
CA ALA A 87 18.71 14.07 0.71
C ALA A 87 18.45 12.59 1.06
N GLY A 88 17.83 12.34 2.20
CA GLY A 88 17.41 11.03 2.65
C GLY A 88 16.14 10.66 1.92
N ALA A 89 16.20 9.60 1.12
CA ALA A 89 15.02 8.93 0.59
C ALA A 89 13.99 8.77 1.73
N PRO A 90 12.70 9.07 1.49
CA PRO A 90 11.70 9.02 2.55
C PRO A 90 11.69 7.62 3.17
N THR A 91 11.94 7.54 4.47
CA THR A 91 11.97 6.25 5.18
C THR A 91 10.57 5.65 5.29
N GLY A 92 10.50 4.32 5.25
CA GLY A 92 9.33 3.46 5.50
C GLY A 92 8.00 3.96 4.94
N ASN A 93 7.28 4.75 5.73
CA ASN A 93 5.93 5.21 5.42
C ASN A 93 5.91 6.23 4.29
N GLY A 94 6.90 7.14 4.22
CA GLY A 94 6.94 8.16 3.16
C GLY A 94 7.23 7.56 1.78
N ARG A 95 8.07 6.51 1.72
CA ARG A 95 8.30 5.75 0.49
C ARG A 95 7.04 5.02 0.04
N THR A 96 6.38 4.32 0.95
CA THR A 96 5.14 3.61 0.63
C THR A 96 4.05 4.57 0.15
N SER A 97 3.88 5.73 0.78
CA SER A 97 2.94 6.77 0.31
C SER A 97 3.29 7.32 -1.07
N ALA A 98 4.58 7.53 -1.36
CA ALA A 98 5.02 7.96 -2.69
C ALA A 98 4.77 6.89 -3.77
N LEU A 99 4.97 5.61 -3.44
CA LEU A 99 4.66 4.50 -4.34
C LEU A 99 3.15 4.33 -4.50
N GLN A 100 2.35 4.53 -3.46
CA GLN A 100 0.89 4.53 -3.56
C GLN A 100 0.39 5.65 -4.48
N THR A 101 1.00 6.84 -4.40
CA THR A 101 0.72 7.93 -5.35
C THR A 101 1.03 7.53 -6.80
N SER A 102 2.05 6.69 -6.99
CA SER A 102 2.41 6.14 -8.29
C SER A 102 1.40 5.10 -8.79
N VAL A 103 0.83 4.30 -7.89
CA VAL A 103 -0.29 3.38 -8.20
C VAL A 103 -1.51 4.19 -8.64
N ASP A 104 -1.92 5.20 -7.86
CA ASP A 104 -3.09 6.02 -8.18
C ASP A 104 -2.92 6.76 -9.51
N ARG A 105 -1.70 7.23 -9.80
CA ARG A 105 -1.36 7.81 -11.10
C ARG A 105 -1.55 6.79 -12.22
N GLY A 106 -1.08 5.55 -12.04
CA GLY A 106 -1.26 4.47 -13.02
C GLY A 106 -2.73 4.18 -13.30
N HIS A 107 -3.54 4.06 -12.24
CA HIS A 107 -5.00 3.91 -12.35
C HIS A 107 -5.67 5.03 -13.13
N ARG A 108 -5.26 6.30 -12.92
CA ARG A 108 -5.77 7.44 -13.71
C ARG A 108 -5.33 7.37 -15.16
N LEU A 109 -4.08 7.02 -15.43
CA LEU A 109 -3.54 6.90 -16.79
C LEU A 109 -4.23 5.79 -17.60
N ALA A 110 -4.59 4.68 -16.95
CA ALA A 110 -5.30 3.58 -17.59
C ALA A 110 -6.63 4.00 -18.23
N LYS A 111 -7.28 5.06 -17.72
CA LYS A 111 -8.52 5.61 -18.29
C LYS A 111 -8.31 6.28 -19.66
N ARG A 112 -7.07 6.50 -20.10
CA ARG A 112 -6.76 7.16 -21.38
C ARG A 112 -6.86 6.14 -22.52
N PRO A 113 -7.76 6.32 -23.51
CA PRO A 113 -7.94 5.36 -24.60
C PRO A 113 -6.73 5.30 -25.56
N ALA A 114 -5.93 6.36 -25.61
CA ALA A 114 -4.74 6.45 -26.45
C ALA A 114 -3.53 5.68 -25.90
N LEU A 115 -3.58 5.16 -24.66
CA LEU A 115 -2.46 4.45 -24.05
C LEU A 115 -2.16 3.14 -24.80
N ARG A 116 -0.88 2.87 -25.08
CA ARG A 116 -0.41 1.69 -25.83
C ARG A 116 0.54 0.83 -25.00
N ARG A 117 0.72 -0.43 -25.42
CA ARG A 117 1.70 -1.38 -24.83
C ARG A 117 3.11 -0.79 -24.78
N ASP A 118 3.52 -0.08 -25.83
CA ASP A 118 4.84 0.56 -25.91
C ASP A 118 5.06 1.64 -24.84
N ASP A 119 4.01 2.37 -24.44
CA ASP A 119 4.09 3.35 -23.36
C ASP A 119 4.30 2.66 -22.01
N VAL A 120 3.58 1.57 -21.78
CA VAL A 120 3.74 0.74 -20.57
C VAL A 120 5.13 0.11 -20.53
N ARG A 121 5.62 -0.43 -21.66
CA ARG A 121 6.97 -1.02 -21.78
C ARG A 121 8.07 -0.02 -21.41
N LYS A 122 7.96 1.24 -21.84
CA LYS A 122 8.93 2.29 -21.47
C LYS A 122 8.96 2.56 -19.96
N LEU A 123 7.80 2.46 -19.29
CA LEU A 123 7.70 2.65 -17.85
C LEU A 123 8.27 1.45 -17.07
N THR A 124 8.02 0.22 -17.52
CA THR A 124 8.51 -1.00 -16.85
C THR A 124 10.02 -1.15 -16.93
N THR A 125 10.66 -0.69 -18.01
CA THR A 125 12.13 -0.72 -18.17
C THR A 125 12.85 0.43 -17.47
N SER A 126 12.11 1.35 -16.84
CA SER A 126 12.69 2.49 -16.12
C SER A 126 13.49 2.04 -14.90
N ARG A 127 14.61 2.73 -14.62
CA ARG A 127 15.36 2.56 -13.35
C ARG A 127 14.62 3.13 -12.14
N ASP A 128 13.70 4.07 -12.37
CA ASP A 128 12.81 4.64 -11.35
C ASP A 128 11.69 3.65 -10.97
N GLU A 129 11.64 3.27 -9.69
CA GLU A 129 10.65 2.35 -9.13
C GLU A 129 9.21 2.89 -9.22
N GLY A 130 9.00 4.18 -8.98
CA GLY A 130 7.68 4.80 -9.08
C GLY A 130 7.12 4.67 -10.50
N LYS A 131 7.95 4.85 -11.53
CA LYS A 131 7.54 4.60 -12.93
C LYS A 131 7.17 3.14 -13.18
N ARG A 132 7.94 2.18 -12.65
CA ARG A 132 7.63 0.74 -12.79
C ARG A 132 6.33 0.39 -12.07
N VAL A 133 6.13 0.87 -10.85
CA VAL A 133 4.89 0.72 -10.09
C VAL A 133 3.69 1.35 -10.81
N THR A 134 3.84 2.54 -11.38
CA THR A 134 2.80 3.15 -12.23
C THR A 134 2.45 2.27 -13.42
N ALA A 135 3.44 1.62 -14.05
CA ALA A 135 3.19 0.70 -15.16
C ALA A 135 2.39 -0.53 -14.72
N LEU A 136 2.72 -1.13 -13.58
CA LEU A 136 2.00 -2.28 -13.02
C LEU A 136 0.56 -1.90 -12.67
N ALA A 137 0.33 -0.72 -12.09
CA ALA A 137 -1.01 -0.22 -11.82
C ALA A 137 -1.82 0.08 -13.09
N ILE A 138 -1.17 0.44 -14.20
CA ILE A 138 -1.85 0.52 -15.51
C ILE A 138 -2.32 -0.87 -15.93
N ILE A 139 -1.44 -1.88 -15.85
CA ILE A 139 -1.76 -3.27 -16.24
C ILE A 139 -2.89 -3.84 -15.38
N GLN A 140 -2.94 -3.55 -14.09
CA GLN A 140 -4.06 -3.96 -13.21
C GLN A 140 -5.45 -3.50 -13.71
N ARG A 141 -5.52 -2.38 -14.45
CA ARG A 141 -6.79 -1.83 -14.98
C ARG A 141 -7.00 -2.10 -16.45
N ARG A 142 -5.92 -2.36 -17.18
CA ARG A 142 -5.91 -2.68 -18.61
C ARG A 142 -4.95 -3.84 -18.84
N PRO A 143 -5.34 -5.07 -18.46
CA PRO A 143 -4.43 -6.21 -18.48
C PRO A 143 -3.93 -6.55 -19.88
N GLU A 144 -4.69 -6.17 -20.92
CA GLU A 144 -4.28 -6.33 -22.32
C GLU A 144 -3.05 -5.49 -22.70
N LEU A 145 -2.65 -4.52 -21.87
CA LEU A 145 -1.42 -3.75 -22.05
C LEU A 145 -0.18 -4.42 -21.41
N GLY A 146 -0.37 -5.48 -20.63
CA GLY A 146 0.68 -6.31 -20.06
C GLY A 146 1.26 -7.31 -21.05
N SER A 147 2.30 -8.02 -20.60
CA SER A 147 2.89 -9.19 -21.27
C SER A 147 3.47 -10.10 -20.19
N LEU A 148 3.61 -11.40 -20.49
CA LEU A 148 4.24 -12.36 -19.58
C LEU A 148 5.60 -11.86 -19.07
N GLU A 149 6.46 -11.37 -19.97
CA GLU A 149 7.80 -10.87 -19.66
C GLU A 149 7.78 -9.76 -18.59
N VAL A 150 6.84 -8.81 -18.72
CA VAL A 150 6.69 -7.71 -17.76
C VAL A 150 6.21 -8.22 -16.41
N LEU A 151 5.23 -9.13 -16.39
CA LEU A 151 4.67 -9.68 -15.17
C LEU A 151 5.73 -10.48 -14.39
N VAL A 152 6.46 -11.34 -15.08
CA VAL A 152 7.58 -12.12 -14.51
C VAL A 152 8.70 -11.19 -14.01
N ALA A 153 9.11 -10.20 -14.80
CA ALA A 153 10.16 -9.26 -14.40
C ALA A 153 9.80 -8.42 -13.15
N ALA A 154 8.51 -8.23 -12.87
CA ALA A 154 8.05 -7.51 -11.68
C ALA A 154 8.13 -8.35 -10.40
N MET A 155 8.05 -9.68 -10.53
CA MET A 155 8.08 -10.63 -9.41
C MET A 155 9.47 -11.23 -9.16
N THR A 156 10.43 -10.99 -10.07
CA THR A 156 11.77 -11.56 -10.05
C THR A 156 12.85 -10.50 -9.86
N GLY A 157 14.02 -10.90 -9.36
CA GLY A 157 15.18 -10.01 -9.16
C GLY A 157 15.11 -9.18 -7.88
N THR A 158 15.93 -8.12 -7.81
CA THR A 158 16.14 -7.26 -6.63
C THR A 158 15.07 -6.17 -6.51
N LYS A 159 13.80 -6.55 -6.62
CA LYS A 159 12.66 -5.62 -6.51
C LYS A 159 12.27 -5.40 -5.06
N SER A 160 11.61 -4.27 -4.77
CA SER A 160 11.05 -4.06 -3.44
C SER A 160 9.83 -4.96 -3.23
N ALA A 161 9.51 -5.27 -1.98
CA ALA A 161 8.29 -6.01 -1.64
C ALA A 161 7.02 -5.31 -2.15
N PHE A 162 7.01 -3.96 -2.20
CA PHE A 162 5.91 -3.20 -2.75
C PHE A 162 5.76 -3.42 -4.26
N GLU A 163 6.86 -3.28 -5.02
CA GLU A 163 6.84 -3.51 -6.47
C GLU A 163 6.43 -4.96 -6.80
N GLN A 164 6.95 -5.94 -6.05
CA GLN A 164 6.56 -7.35 -6.21
C GLN A 164 5.08 -7.58 -5.93
N HIS A 165 4.53 -6.99 -4.86
CA HIS A 165 3.11 -7.08 -4.57
C HIS A 165 2.26 -6.47 -5.70
N GLN A 166 2.63 -5.30 -6.23
CA GLN A 166 1.93 -4.70 -7.37
C GLN A 166 2.09 -5.55 -8.65
N GLY A 167 3.20 -6.26 -8.80
CA GLY A 167 3.43 -7.24 -9.87
C GLY A 167 2.47 -8.43 -9.77
N LEU A 168 2.30 -8.99 -8.57
CA LEU A 168 1.33 -10.05 -8.31
C LEU A 168 -0.11 -9.59 -8.59
N GLN A 169 -0.49 -8.39 -8.16
CA GLN A 169 -1.80 -7.82 -8.46
C GLN A 169 -2.03 -7.63 -9.97
N ALA A 170 -1.01 -7.17 -10.69
CA ALA A 170 -1.07 -7.03 -12.15
C ALA A 170 -1.20 -8.40 -12.84
N ALA A 171 -0.49 -9.41 -12.34
CA ALA A 171 -0.56 -10.77 -12.85
C ALA A 171 -1.94 -11.39 -12.61
N LEU A 172 -2.50 -11.25 -11.41
CA LEU A 172 -3.86 -11.69 -11.09
C LEU A 172 -4.89 -11.05 -12.02
N ALA A 173 -4.80 -9.74 -12.25
CA ALA A 173 -5.70 -9.05 -13.18
C ALA A 173 -5.60 -9.57 -14.62
N ALA A 174 -4.41 -9.97 -15.08
CA ALA A 174 -4.21 -10.57 -16.40
C ALA A 174 -4.79 -11.98 -16.52
N VAL A 175 -4.73 -12.77 -15.44
CA VAL A 175 -5.40 -14.07 -15.33
C VAL A 175 -6.92 -13.90 -15.34
N ASP A 176 -7.44 -13.02 -14.49
CA ASP A 176 -8.89 -12.77 -14.38
C ASP A 176 -9.50 -12.25 -15.68
N ALA A 177 -8.73 -11.47 -16.46
CA ALA A 177 -9.17 -10.95 -17.75
C ALA A 177 -8.96 -11.93 -18.92
N GLY A 178 -8.33 -13.08 -18.69
CA GLY A 178 -8.04 -14.06 -19.75
C GLY A 178 -7.14 -13.50 -20.86
N THR A 179 -6.24 -12.57 -20.53
CA THR A 179 -5.39 -11.88 -21.53
C THR A 179 -4.11 -12.64 -21.88
N LEU A 180 -3.81 -13.70 -21.13
CA LEU A 180 -2.68 -14.59 -21.36
C LEU A 180 -3.17 -15.84 -22.08
N ASP A 181 -2.41 -16.32 -23.06
CA ASP A 181 -2.70 -17.62 -23.65
C ASP A 181 -2.36 -18.77 -22.69
N VAL A 182 -2.66 -20.01 -23.08
CA VAL A 182 -2.48 -21.21 -22.24
C VAL A 182 -1.00 -21.41 -21.88
N ASP A 183 -0.09 -21.18 -22.82
CA ASP A 183 1.35 -21.36 -22.61
C ASP A 183 1.91 -20.25 -21.72
N GLU A 184 1.48 -19.01 -21.94
CA GLU A 184 1.83 -17.86 -21.11
C GLU A 184 1.31 -18.01 -19.68
N LEU A 185 0.07 -18.46 -19.50
CA LEU A 185 -0.50 -18.73 -18.19
C LEU A 185 0.25 -19.84 -17.47
N ALA A 186 0.57 -20.94 -18.16
CA ALA A 186 1.35 -22.03 -17.60
C ALA A 186 2.75 -21.56 -17.16
N ALA A 187 3.41 -20.74 -17.99
CA ALA A 187 4.72 -20.16 -17.67
C ALA A 187 4.65 -19.20 -16.47
N LEU A 188 3.62 -18.34 -16.41
CA LEU A 188 3.39 -17.45 -15.26
C LEU A 188 3.19 -18.26 -13.97
N LYS A 189 2.33 -19.29 -14.01
CA LYS A 189 2.08 -20.16 -12.85
C LYS A 189 3.35 -20.90 -12.41
N HIS A 190 4.16 -21.37 -13.36
CA HIS A 190 5.44 -21.99 -13.05
C HIS A 190 6.36 -21.02 -12.30
N GLU A 191 6.49 -19.77 -12.76
CA GLU A 191 7.33 -18.76 -12.12
C GLU A 191 6.82 -18.40 -10.71
N VAL A 192 5.52 -18.18 -10.55
CA VAL A 192 4.91 -17.86 -9.24
C VAL A 192 5.18 -18.98 -8.23
N ARG A 193 5.06 -20.26 -8.64
CA ARG A 193 5.44 -21.40 -7.77
C ARG A 193 6.92 -21.37 -7.40
N GLY A 194 7.79 -21.07 -8.37
CA GLY A 194 9.23 -20.95 -8.12
C GLY A 194 9.57 -19.86 -7.10
N GLN A 195 8.91 -18.70 -7.19
CA GLN A 195 9.14 -17.60 -6.26
C GLN A 195 8.59 -17.85 -4.85
N LEU A 196 7.45 -18.54 -4.73
CA LEU A 196 6.91 -19.00 -3.44
C LEU A 196 7.83 -20.03 -2.79
N ALA A 197 8.27 -21.05 -3.53
CA ALA A 197 9.16 -22.09 -3.02
C ALA A 197 10.52 -21.53 -2.57
N ALA A 198 11.01 -20.48 -3.25
CA ALA A 198 12.23 -19.77 -2.88
C ALA A 198 12.04 -18.77 -1.72
N GLY A 199 10.82 -18.61 -1.20
CA GLY A 199 10.50 -17.66 -0.12
C GLY A 199 10.66 -16.19 -0.52
N ARG A 200 10.68 -15.87 -1.81
CA ARG A 200 10.83 -14.49 -2.31
C ARG A 200 9.50 -13.73 -2.32
N ILE A 201 8.39 -14.46 -2.46
CA ILE A 201 7.06 -13.96 -2.16
C ILE A 201 6.77 -14.35 -0.71
N ALA A 202 6.79 -13.37 0.19
CA ALA A 202 6.60 -13.60 1.62
C ALA A 202 5.53 -12.65 2.19
N GLY A 203 4.81 -13.13 3.20
CA GLY A 203 3.72 -12.42 3.86
C GLY A 203 2.33 -12.96 3.46
N ALA A 204 1.37 -12.87 4.37
CA ALA A 204 0.04 -13.46 4.18
C ALA A 204 -0.68 -12.95 2.92
N GLU A 205 -0.63 -11.63 2.68
CA GLU A 205 -1.28 -11.00 1.54
C GLU A 205 -0.63 -11.39 0.18
N PRO A 206 0.70 -11.22 -0.05
CA PRO A 206 1.33 -11.69 -1.28
C PRO A 206 1.17 -13.20 -1.54
N SER A 207 1.23 -14.03 -0.49
CA SER A 207 1.01 -15.48 -0.63
C SER A 207 -0.43 -15.79 -1.04
N SER A 208 -1.43 -15.13 -0.46
CA SER A 208 -2.83 -15.33 -0.84
C SER A 208 -3.09 -14.94 -2.31
N VAL A 209 -2.51 -13.83 -2.77
CA VAL A 209 -2.62 -13.41 -4.19
C VAL A 209 -1.95 -14.42 -5.11
N ALA A 210 -0.76 -14.91 -4.73
CA ALA A 210 -0.06 -15.94 -5.49
C ALA A 210 -0.87 -17.24 -5.58
N GLU A 211 -1.49 -17.67 -4.48
CA GLU A 211 -2.39 -18.84 -4.47
C GLU A 211 -3.61 -18.67 -5.38
N GLN A 212 -4.18 -17.46 -5.43
CA GLN A 212 -5.28 -17.15 -6.36
C GLN A 212 -4.85 -17.27 -7.82
N ILE A 213 -3.65 -16.78 -8.17
CA ILE A 213 -3.07 -16.96 -9.51
C ILE A 213 -2.88 -18.44 -9.83
N LEU A 214 -2.48 -19.24 -8.83
CA LEU A 214 -2.25 -20.69 -8.99
C LEU A 214 -3.52 -21.53 -8.96
N GLY A 215 -4.67 -20.93 -8.64
CA GLY A 215 -5.97 -21.58 -8.59
C GLY A 215 -6.34 -22.32 -9.89
N PRO A 216 -7.39 -23.14 -9.86
CA PRO A 216 -7.82 -23.92 -11.02
C PRO A 216 -8.07 -22.99 -12.21
N ASP A 217 -7.66 -23.42 -13.41
CA ASP A 217 -7.95 -22.70 -14.65
C ASP A 217 -9.47 -22.51 -14.75
N ARG A 218 -9.91 -21.25 -14.75
CA ARG A 218 -11.34 -20.96 -14.98
C ARG A 218 -11.59 -21.24 -16.47
N ALA A 219 -12.24 -22.37 -16.71
CA ALA A 219 -12.68 -22.85 -18.02
C ALA A 219 -13.59 -21.85 -18.74
#